data_AF-A0A930LSD3-F1
#
_entry.id   AF-A0A930LSD3-F1
#
_cell.length_a   1.000
_cell.length_b   1.000
_cell.length_c   1.000
_cell.angle_alpha   90.00
_cell.angle_beta   90.00
_cell.angle_gamma   90.00
#
_symmetry.space_group_name_H-M   'P 1'
#
loop_
_entity.id
_entity.type
_entity.pdbx_description
1 polymer ?
#
loop_
_entity_poly.entity_id
_entity_poly.type
_entity_poly.pdbx_seq_one_letter_code
_entity_poly.pdbx_strand_id
1 'polypeptide(L)'
;MTYMYTDESRECLVEMLPRWWHDTFRAVWNLRTESPDEEWGEALAGVPVLGLSNCHLDPGYVAALRFAANTVAAHKEEFSCHQHAEAIELLLTGARYDNLGDKQRTITNAYQRLLGWYRDRIKKGY
;
A
#
# COMPACT_ATOMS: atom_id res chain seq x y z
N MET A 1 3.98 10.36 -20.06
CA MET A 1 3.74 10.23 -18.61
C MET A 1 3.00 8.92 -18.41
N THR A 2 3.57 8.00 -17.65
CA THR A 2 2.91 6.75 -17.31
C THR A 2 2.10 7.03 -16.06
N TYR A 3 0.77 7.14 -16.20
CA TYR A 3 -0.11 7.33 -15.05
C TYR A 3 -0.02 6.09 -14.16
N MET A 4 0.66 6.20 -13.03
CA MET A 4 0.79 5.07 -12.11
C MET A 4 -0.49 4.84 -11.34
N TYR A 5 -1.28 5.89 -11.13
CA TYR A 5 -2.53 5.84 -10.38
C TYR A 5 -3.74 5.48 -11.26
N THR A 6 -3.72 4.28 -11.84
CA THR A 6 -4.84 3.73 -12.63
C THR A 6 -5.28 2.38 -12.08
N ASP A 7 -6.52 1.97 -12.41
CA ASP A 7 -7.02 0.64 -12.08
C ASP A 7 -6.19 -0.47 -12.77
N GLU A 8 -5.70 -0.23 -13.98
CA GLU A 8 -4.84 -1.18 -14.70
C GLU A 8 -3.50 -1.38 -13.99
N SER A 9 -2.85 -0.28 -13.59
CA SER A 9 -1.63 -0.33 -12.80
C SER A 9 -1.85 -1.05 -11.47
N ARG A 10 -2.99 -0.78 -10.79
CA ARG A 10 -3.36 -1.47 -9.56
C ARG A 10 -3.43 -2.98 -9.77
N GLU A 11 -4.20 -3.45 -10.75
CA GLU A 11 -4.39 -4.89 -10.96
C GLU A 11 -3.10 -5.58 -11.40
N CYS A 12 -2.27 -4.93 -12.23
CA CYS A 12 -0.95 -5.42 -12.59
C CYS A 12 -0.06 -5.66 -11.34
N LEU A 13 -0.08 -4.75 -10.37
CA LEU A 13 0.66 -4.93 -9.11
C LEU A 13 0.02 -5.98 -8.21
N VAL A 14 -1.31 -6.06 -8.17
CA VAL A 14 -2.02 -7.07 -7.38
C VAL A 14 -1.65 -8.48 -7.83
N GLU A 15 -1.57 -8.74 -9.15
CA GLU A 15 -1.16 -10.05 -9.67
C GLU A 15 0.24 -10.48 -9.22
N MET A 16 1.13 -9.52 -8.99
CA MET A 16 2.49 -9.77 -8.50
C MET A 16 2.55 -10.00 -6.98
N LEU A 17 1.53 -9.58 -6.23
CA LEU A 17 1.47 -9.72 -4.78
C LEU A 17 0.96 -11.10 -4.36
N PRO A 18 1.30 -11.57 -3.14
CA PRO A 18 0.70 -12.77 -2.57
C PRO A 18 -0.83 -12.61 -2.49
N ARG A 19 -1.59 -13.67 -2.79
CA ARG A 19 -3.07 -13.62 -2.82
C ARG A 19 -3.70 -12.97 -1.59
N TRP A 20 -3.15 -13.23 -0.41
CA TRP A 20 -3.64 -12.69 0.86
C TRP A 20 -3.46 -11.17 1.02
N TRP A 21 -2.70 -10.54 0.13
CA TRP A 21 -2.46 -9.09 0.11
C TRP A 21 -3.42 -8.35 -0.81
N HIS A 22 -4.09 -9.07 -1.72
CA HIS A 22 -4.82 -8.48 -2.83
C HIS A 22 -5.88 -7.49 -2.35
N ASP A 23 -6.75 -7.91 -1.45
CA ASP A 23 -7.88 -7.09 -1.01
C ASP A 23 -7.42 -5.88 -0.19
N THR A 24 -6.51 -6.07 0.77
CA THR A 24 -5.93 -4.96 1.54
C THR A 24 -5.20 -3.97 0.65
N PHE A 25 -4.42 -4.45 -0.33
CA PHE A 25 -3.70 -3.56 -1.25
C PHE A 25 -4.68 -2.76 -2.12
N ARG A 26 -5.72 -3.40 -2.67
CA ARG A 26 -6.76 -2.72 -3.44
C ARG A 26 -7.50 -1.68 -2.60
N ALA A 27 -7.84 -2.02 -1.36
CA ALA A 27 -8.51 -1.11 -0.43
C ALA A 27 -7.65 0.15 -0.21
N VAL A 28 -6.37 -0.01 0.14
CA VAL A 28 -5.47 1.12 0.35
C VAL A 28 -5.29 1.95 -0.92
N TRP A 29 -5.11 1.31 -2.08
CA TRP A 29 -4.94 2.00 -3.37
C TRP A 29 -6.16 2.83 -3.77
N ASN A 30 -7.36 2.30 -3.51
CA ASN A 30 -8.62 2.93 -3.88
C ASN A 30 -9.07 4.02 -2.90
N LEU A 31 -8.46 4.09 -1.72
CA LEU A 31 -8.79 5.13 -0.76
C LEU A 31 -8.64 6.53 -1.37
N ARG A 32 -9.60 7.38 -1.02
CA ARG A 32 -9.61 8.81 -1.28
C ARG A 32 -9.82 9.55 0.04
N THR A 33 -9.52 10.85 0.06
CA THR A 33 -9.74 11.68 1.26
C THR A 33 -11.21 11.67 1.67
N GLU A 34 -12.09 11.59 0.67
CA GLU A 34 -13.55 11.60 0.76
C GLU A 34 -14.16 10.19 0.88
N SER A 35 -13.34 9.12 0.90
CA SER A 35 -13.84 7.76 1.09
C SER A 35 -14.62 7.63 2.40
N PRO A 36 -15.72 6.86 2.45
CA PRO A 36 -16.47 6.57 3.67
C PRO A 36 -15.59 5.97 4.78
N ASP A 37 -15.97 6.19 6.04
CA ASP A 37 -15.24 5.66 7.20
C ASP A 37 -15.14 4.13 7.21
N GLU A 38 -16.09 3.43 6.59
CA GLU A 38 -16.06 1.98 6.43
C GLU A 38 -14.87 1.54 5.56
N GLU A 39 -14.64 2.18 4.40
CA GLU A 39 -13.49 1.90 3.52
C GLU A 39 -12.15 2.19 4.23
N TRP A 40 -12.12 3.28 5.01
CA TRP A 40 -10.96 3.62 5.83
C TRP A 40 -10.70 2.57 6.92
N GLY A 41 -11.77 2.11 7.58
CA GLY A 41 -11.72 1.07 8.59
C GLY A 41 -11.19 -0.24 8.03
N GLU A 42 -11.68 -0.67 6.86
CA GLU A 42 -11.22 -1.87 6.16
C GLU A 42 -9.73 -1.80 5.81
N ALA A 43 -9.30 -0.70 5.17
CA ALA A 43 -7.90 -0.49 4.80
C ALA A 43 -6.98 -0.46 6.04
N LEU A 44 -7.35 0.29 7.08
CA LEU A 44 -6.57 0.39 8.32
C LEU A 44 -6.50 -0.94 9.08
N ALA A 45 -7.57 -1.72 9.10
CA ALA A 45 -7.61 -3.02 9.76
C ALA A 45 -6.80 -4.08 8.98
N GLY A 46 -6.83 -4.03 7.65
CA GLY A 46 -6.15 -5.00 6.79
C GLY A 46 -4.63 -4.87 6.82
N VAL A 47 -4.07 -3.65 6.89
CA VAL A 47 -2.62 -3.42 6.76
C VAL A 47 -1.80 -4.18 7.82
N PRO A 48 -2.09 -4.10 9.13
CA PRO A 48 -1.32 -4.81 10.15
C PRO A 48 -1.29 -6.34 9.95
N VAL A 49 -2.37 -6.93 9.42
CA VAL A 49 -2.48 -8.37 9.17
C VAL A 49 -1.44 -8.83 8.13
N LEU A 50 -1.12 -7.98 7.15
CA LEU A 50 -0.11 -8.29 6.14
C LEU A 50 1.28 -8.53 6.76
N GLY A 51 1.62 -7.77 7.80
CA GLY A 51 2.89 -7.88 8.51
C GLY A 51 3.04 -9.17 9.32
N LEU A 52 1.93 -9.82 9.67
CA LEU A 52 1.91 -11.10 10.39
C LEU A 52 1.97 -12.31 9.45
N SER A 53 1.75 -12.09 8.15
CA SER A 53 1.68 -13.17 7.17
C SER A 53 3.07 -13.67 6.76
N ASN A 54 3.31 -14.98 6.94
CA ASN A 54 4.47 -15.66 6.37
C ASN A 54 4.12 -16.18 4.97
N CYS A 55 3.96 -15.25 4.02
CA CYS A 55 3.76 -15.56 2.62
C CYS A 55 5.06 -15.38 1.85
N HIS A 56 5.38 -16.36 1.01
CA HIS A 56 6.50 -16.30 0.08
C HIS A 56 6.05 -15.60 -1.21
N LEU A 57 6.79 -14.59 -1.61
CA LEU A 57 6.62 -13.90 -2.88
C LEU A 57 7.33 -14.71 -3.97
N ASP A 58 6.75 -14.82 -5.16
CA ASP A 58 7.47 -15.40 -6.30
C ASP A 58 8.75 -14.57 -6.59
N PRO A 59 9.94 -15.19 -6.59
CA PRO A 59 11.19 -14.49 -6.88
C PRO A 59 11.19 -13.69 -8.19
N GLY A 60 10.41 -14.14 -9.19
CA GLY A 60 10.23 -13.45 -10.47
C GLY A 60 9.61 -12.05 -10.35
N TYR A 61 8.82 -11.81 -9.29
CA TYR A 61 8.16 -10.53 -9.06
C TYR A 61 8.95 -9.57 -8.16
N VAL A 62 10.01 -10.03 -7.49
CA VAL A 62 10.80 -9.19 -6.55
C VAL A 62 11.34 -7.93 -7.24
N ALA A 63 11.94 -8.09 -8.43
CA ALA A 63 12.51 -6.97 -9.18
C ALA A 63 11.42 -6.02 -9.69
N ALA A 64 10.29 -6.56 -10.14
CA ALA A 64 9.14 -5.78 -10.63
C ALA A 64 8.50 -4.97 -9.51
N LEU A 65 8.24 -5.56 -8.35
CA LEU A 65 7.71 -4.86 -7.18
C LEU A 65 8.68 -3.81 -6.64
N ARG A 66 10.01 -4.06 -6.70
CA ARG A 66 11.00 -3.05 -6.33
C ARG A 66 10.97 -1.87 -7.29
N PHE A 67 10.87 -2.13 -8.60
CA PHE A 67 10.74 -1.09 -9.60
C PHE A 67 9.47 -0.27 -9.36
N ALA A 68 8.33 -0.94 -9.16
CA ALA A 68 7.05 -0.30 -8.85
C ALA A 68 7.12 0.59 -7.60
N ALA A 69 7.69 0.10 -6.50
CA ALA A 69 7.87 0.90 -5.28
C ALA A 69 8.69 2.18 -5.57
N ASN A 70 9.80 2.07 -6.29
CA ASN A 70 10.60 3.23 -6.67
C ASN A 70 9.83 4.20 -7.58
N THR A 71 8.98 3.69 -8.47
CA THR A 71 8.16 4.56 -9.32
C THR A 71 7.06 5.27 -8.52
N VAL A 72 6.41 4.59 -7.57
CA VAL A 72 5.46 5.24 -6.65
C VAL A 72 6.14 6.37 -5.87
N ALA A 73 7.35 6.13 -5.36
CA ALA A 73 8.12 7.15 -4.64
C ALA A 73 8.50 8.35 -5.52
N ALA A 74 8.84 8.10 -6.80
CA ALA A 74 9.21 9.13 -7.76
C ALA A 74 8.02 9.97 -8.27
N HIS A 75 6.80 9.42 -8.23
CA HIS A 75 5.57 10.01 -8.76
C HIS A 75 4.50 10.20 -7.67
N LYS A 76 4.94 10.50 -6.44
CA LYS A 76 4.04 10.64 -5.27
C LYS A 76 2.98 11.72 -5.43
N GLU A 77 3.21 12.69 -6.30
CA GLU A 77 2.28 13.76 -6.67
C GLU A 77 1.07 13.28 -7.49
N GLU A 78 1.14 12.07 -8.08
CA GLU A 78 0.01 11.47 -8.80
C GLU A 78 -1.02 10.81 -7.86
N PHE A 79 -0.70 10.67 -6.57
CA PHE A 79 -1.56 10.09 -5.55
C PHE A 79 -2.38 11.17 -4.82
N SER A 80 -3.41 10.75 -4.07
CA SER A 80 -4.26 11.66 -3.30
C SER A 80 -3.49 12.56 -2.34
N CYS A 81 -2.39 12.04 -1.77
CA CYS A 81 -1.45 12.79 -0.94
C CYS A 81 -0.13 12.01 -0.81
N HIS A 82 0.92 12.66 -0.28
CA HIS A 82 2.20 12.01 -0.05
C HIS A 82 2.11 10.80 0.91
N GLN A 83 1.26 10.88 1.95
CA GLN A 83 1.08 9.75 2.89
C GLN A 83 0.45 8.53 2.20
N HIS A 84 -0.43 8.75 1.21
CA HIS A 84 -0.99 7.67 0.40
C HIS A 84 0.11 7.00 -0.44
N ALA A 85 0.88 7.77 -1.20
CA ALA A 85 1.99 7.23 -1.99
C ALA A 85 3.01 6.46 -1.13
N GLU A 86 3.41 7.02 0.01
CA GLU A 86 4.33 6.38 0.97
C GLU A 86 3.74 5.07 1.51
N ALA A 87 2.44 5.02 1.81
CA ALA A 87 1.79 3.78 2.25
C ALA A 87 1.88 2.69 1.16
N ILE A 88 1.57 3.02 -0.10
CA ILE A 88 1.66 2.07 -1.22
C ILE A 88 3.10 1.61 -1.46
N GLU A 89 4.07 2.52 -1.45
CA GLU A 89 5.50 2.21 -1.57
C GLU A 89 5.94 1.21 -0.49
N LEU A 90 5.55 1.46 0.76
CA LEU A 90 5.89 0.61 1.90
C LEU A 90 5.17 -0.74 1.83
N LEU A 91 3.94 -0.83 1.34
CA LEU A 91 3.26 -2.10 1.08
C LEU A 91 4.03 -2.92 0.03
N LEU A 92 4.36 -2.34 -1.12
CA LEU A 92 5.14 -3.01 -2.16
C LEU A 92 6.54 -3.43 -1.66
N THR A 93 7.13 -2.65 -0.76
CA THR A 93 8.40 -2.97 -0.12
C THR A 93 8.27 -4.11 0.90
N GLY A 94 7.22 -4.07 1.72
CA GLY A 94 6.92 -5.10 2.72
C GLY A 94 6.67 -6.47 2.10
N ALA A 95 5.99 -6.51 0.95
CA ALA A 95 5.68 -7.74 0.24
C ALA A 95 6.93 -8.51 -0.21
N ARG A 96 8.05 -7.82 -0.41
CA ARG A 96 9.33 -8.39 -0.86
C ARG A 96 10.18 -8.97 0.26
N TYR A 97 9.88 -8.67 1.52
CA TYR A 97 10.68 -9.17 2.63
C TYR A 97 10.34 -10.61 2.95
N ASP A 98 11.33 -11.50 2.83
CA ASP A 98 11.22 -12.88 3.30
C ASP A 98 11.37 -12.99 4.83
N ASN A 99 12.10 -12.05 5.46
CA ASN A 99 12.26 -12.05 6.91
C ASN A 99 11.08 -11.32 7.59
N LEU A 100 10.53 -11.95 8.63
CA LEU A 100 9.33 -11.46 9.31
C LEU A 100 9.58 -10.11 10.01
N GLY A 101 10.77 -9.89 10.56
CA GLY A 101 11.09 -8.68 11.31
C GLY A 101 11.06 -7.40 10.47
N ASP A 102 11.71 -7.42 9.30
CA ASP A 102 11.73 -6.28 8.38
C ASP A 102 10.38 -6.10 7.68
N LYS A 103 9.67 -7.20 7.38
CA LYS A 103 8.28 -7.15 6.90
C LYS A 103 7.39 -6.42 7.90
N GLN A 104 7.38 -6.87 9.17
CA GLN A 104 6.58 -6.25 10.23
C GLN A 104 6.91 -4.77 10.42
N ARG A 105 8.21 -4.42 10.45
CA ARG A 105 8.64 -3.03 10.60
C ARG A 105 8.15 -2.16 9.46
N THR A 106 8.30 -2.64 8.23
CA THR A 106 7.88 -1.92 7.02
C THR A 106 6.37 -1.76 6.96
N ILE A 107 5.62 -2.80 7.28
CA ILE A 107 4.16 -2.75 7.30
C ILE A 107 3.63 -1.86 8.44
N THR A 108 4.31 -1.84 9.58
CA THR A 108 4.01 -0.89 10.66
C THR A 108 4.18 0.55 10.19
N ASN A 109 5.25 0.83 9.43
CA ASN A 109 5.45 2.15 8.85
C ASN A 109 4.34 2.49 7.84
N ALA A 110 3.94 1.54 6.98
CA ALA A 110 2.83 1.75 6.04
C ALA A 110 1.54 2.12 6.77
N TYR A 111 1.21 1.36 7.83
CA TYR A 111 0.06 1.64 8.70
C TYR A 111 0.13 3.03 9.33
N GLN A 112 1.30 3.45 9.82
CA GLN A 112 1.47 4.79 10.40
C GLN A 112 1.24 5.91 9.38
N ARG A 113 1.65 5.73 8.11
CA ARG A 113 1.36 6.70 7.03
C ARG A 113 -0.13 6.79 6.76
N LEU A 114 -0.80 5.65 6.65
CA LEU A 114 -2.24 5.59 6.42
C LEU A 114 -3.04 6.21 7.58
N LEU A 115 -2.65 5.90 8.83
CA LEU A 115 -3.26 6.47 10.03
C LEU A 115 -3.01 7.99 10.13
N GLY A 116 -1.83 8.46 9.72
CA GLY A 116 -1.54 9.88 9.61
C GLY A 116 -2.49 10.57 8.64
N TRP A 117 -2.66 9.99 7.45
CA TRP A 117 -3.59 10.50 6.43
C TRP A 117 -5.04 10.50 6.94
N TYR A 118 -5.48 9.42 7.57
CA TYR A 118 -6.80 9.33 8.20
C TYR A 118 -7.03 10.45 9.23
N ARG A 119 -6.05 10.70 10.11
CA ARG A 119 -6.16 11.78 11.10
C ARG A 119 -6.22 13.15 10.46
N ASP A 120 -5.48 13.36 9.37
CA ASP A 120 -5.45 14.64 8.68
C ASP A 120 -6.75 14.90 7.89
N ARG A 121 -7.45 13.87 7.40
CA ARG A 121 -8.80 14.05 6.84
C ARG A 121 -9.82 14.46 7.89
N ILE A 122 -9.82 13.82 9.07
CA ILE A 122 -10.75 14.16 10.16
C ILE A 122 -10.56 15.62 10.61
N LYS A 123 -9.31 16.08 10.75
CA LYS A 123 -9.01 17.48 11.10
C LYS A 123 -9.55 18.48 10.07
N LYS A 124 -9.66 18.07 8.80
CA LYS A 124 -10.19 18.89 7.71
C LYS A 124 -11.71 18.83 7.60
N GLY A 125 -12.37 18.00 8.43
CA GLY A 125 -13.83 17.90 8.48
C GLY A 125 -14.44 16.93 7.45
N TYR A 126 -13.65 15.98 6.95
CA TYR A 126 -14.14 14.84 6.18
C TYR A 126 -14.47 13.65 7.08
#